data_AF-A0A967YGM0-F1
#
_entry.id   AF-A0A967YGM0-F1
#
_cell.length_a   1.000
_cell.length_b   1.000
_cell.length_c   1.000
_cell.angle_alpha   90.00
_cell.angle_beta   90.00
_cell.angle_gamma   90.00
#
_symmetry.space_group_name_H-M   'P 1'
#
loop_
_entity.id
_entity.type
_entity.pdbx_description
1 polymer ?
#
loop_
_entity_poly.entity_id
_entity_poly.type
_entity_poly.pdbx_seq_one_letter_code
_entity_poly.pdbx_strand_id
1 'polypeptide(L)'
;DPYKEENWIKANPIICSYPEGVAYLRKKAEEAKAAPDKKRNYLTKHMNIWVNQRDAGYMPLLRWNACRGDIPDLKGAACFAGLDLSAKNDLTSAGLVFPLEDDF
;
A
#
# COMPACT_ATOMS: atom_id res chain seq x y z
N ASP A 1 -12.79 -15.63 4.41
CA ASP A 1 -11.87 -15.31 5.52
C ASP A 1 -10.53 -15.99 5.22
N PRO A 2 -9.42 -15.23 5.07
CA PRO A 2 -8.11 -15.79 4.72
C PRO A 2 -7.59 -16.82 5.72
N TYR A 3 -8.05 -16.82 6.97
CA TYR A 3 -7.57 -17.76 7.99
C TYR A 3 -8.34 -19.09 8.02
N LYS A 4 -9.42 -19.22 7.24
CA LYS A 4 -10.12 -20.50 7.07
C LYS A 4 -9.44 -21.33 5.99
N GLU A 5 -9.03 -22.53 6.36
CA GLU A 5 -8.28 -23.46 5.50
C GLU A 5 -9.01 -23.79 4.19
N GLU A 6 -10.34 -23.91 4.24
CA GLU A 6 -11.21 -24.12 3.06
C GLU A 6 -11.02 -23.06 1.97
N ASN A 7 -10.57 -21.84 2.30
CA ASN A 7 -10.39 -20.75 1.36
C ASN A 7 -8.99 -20.74 0.72
N TRP A 8 -8.01 -21.49 1.23
CA TRP A 8 -6.61 -21.42 0.76
C TRP A 8 -6.42 -21.93 -0.66
N ILE A 9 -7.25 -22.89 -1.08
CA ILE A 9 -7.22 -23.50 -2.41
C ILE A 9 -7.39 -22.46 -3.52
N LYS A 10 -8.17 -21.40 -3.27
CA LYS A 10 -8.42 -20.33 -4.26
C LYS A 10 -7.16 -19.54 -4.59
N ALA A 11 -6.29 -19.32 -3.60
CA ALA A 11 -5.04 -18.60 -3.79
C ALA A 11 -3.84 -19.53 -4.07
N ASN A 12 -3.89 -20.79 -3.62
CA ASN A 12 -2.76 -21.73 -3.70
C ASN A 12 -3.18 -23.13 -4.17
N PRO A 13 -3.66 -23.30 -5.40
CA PRO A 13 -4.15 -24.58 -5.90
C PRO A 13 -3.11 -25.69 -5.85
N ILE A 14 -1.84 -25.38 -6.13
CA ILE A 14 -0.73 -26.35 -6.12
C ILE A 14 -0.31 -26.68 -4.68
N ILE A 15 -0.19 -25.70 -3.79
CA ILE A 15 0.26 -25.94 -2.42
C ILE A 15 -0.77 -26.78 -1.65
N CYS A 16 -2.05 -26.61 -1.96
CA CYS A 16 -3.11 -27.41 -1.33
C CYS A 16 -3.27 -28.81 -1.94
N SER A 17 -2.50 -29.18 -2.97
CA SER A 17 -2.64 -30.51 -3.59
C SER A 17 -1.93 -31.63 -2.82
N TYR A 18 -1.12 -31.30 -1.80
CA TYR A 18 -0.39 -32.26 -0.98
C TYR A 18 -0.37 -31.86 0.51
N PRO A 19 -0.34 -32.83 1.44
CA PRO A 19 -0.50 -32.59 2.88
C PRO A 19 0.54 -31.62 3.48
N GLU A 20 1.79 -31.71 3.04
CA GLU A 20 2.90 -30.88 3.53
C GLU A 20 2.69 -29.41 3.18
N GLY A 21 2.11 -29.13 2.02
CA GLY A 21 1.81 -27.77 1.59
C GLY A 21 0.67 -27.15 2.40
N VAL A 22 -0.37 -27.93 2.71
CA VAL A 22 -1.44 -27.49 3.61
C VAL A 22 -0.91 -27.24 5.02
N ALA A 23 -0.05 -28.13 5.55
CA ALA A 23 0.60 -27.94 6.84
C ALA A 23 1.49 -26.67 6.88
N TYR A 24 2.19 -26.39 5.78
CA TYR A 24 2.97 -25.15 5.62
C TYR A 24 2.08 -23.91 5.69
N LEU A 25 0.97 -23.87 4.96
CA LEU A 25 0.03 -22.73 4.99
C LEU A 25 -0.61 -22.56 6.37
N ARG A 26 -0.91 -23.65 7.09
CA ARG A 26 -1.40 -23.60 8.46
C ARG A 26 -0.40 -22.96 9.41
N LYS A 27 0.88 -23.34 9.32
CA LYS A 27 1.95 -22.69 10.08
C LYS A 27 2.04 -21.19 9.77
N LYS A 28 1.94 -20.81 8.49
CA LYS A 28 1.96 -19.40 8.09
C LYS A 28 0.74 -18.61 8.58
N ALA A 29 -0.43 -19.23 8.60
CA ALA A 29 -1.64 -18.63 9.16
C ALA A 29 -1.49 -18.35 10.67
N GLU A 30 -0.95 -19.30 11.44
CA GLU A 30 -0.71 -19.14 12.88
C GLU A 30 0.37 -18.08 13.16
N GLU A 31 1.48 -18.09 12.42
CA GLU A 31 2.52 -17.05 12.50
C GLU A 31 1.94 -15.64 12.23
N ALA A 32 1.03 -15.53 11.26
CA ALA A 32 0.36 -14.29 10.89
C ALA A 32 -0.70 -13.82 11.90
N LYS A 33 -1.29 -14.73 12.69
CA LYS A 33 -2.16 -14.39 13.81
C LYS A 33 -1.36 -13.86 15.01
N ALA A 34 -0.19 -14.43 15.25
CA ALA A 34 0.66 -14.07 16.38
C ALA A 34 1.44 -12.76 16.18
N ALA A 35 1.73 -12.37 14.93
CA ALA A 35 2.67 -11.29 14.64
C ALA A 35 2.16 -10.35 13.52
N PRO A 36 1.92 -9.05 13.81
CA PRO A 36 1.41 -8.08 12.83
C PRO A 36 2.29 -7.93 11.58
N ASP A 37 3.61 -7.96 11.74
CA ASP A 37 4.61 -7.88 10.67
C ASP A 37 4.52 -9.07 9.69
N LYS A 38 4.15 -10.25 10.19
CA LYS A 38 3.96 -11.47 9.37
C LYS A 38 2.60 -11.49 8.67
N LYS A 39 1.60 -10.79 9.20
CA LYS A 39 0.25 -10.72 8.64
C LYS A 39 0.24 -10.23 7.21
N ARG A 40 1.00 -9.17 6.91
CA ARG A 40 1.12 -8.63 5.56
C ARG A 40 1.68 -9.66 4.58
N ASN A 41 2.79 -10.30 4.93
CA ASN A 41 3.40 -11.31 4.06
C ASN A 41 2.45 -12.48 3.81
N TYR A 42 1.74 -12.95 4.84
CA TYR A 42 0.73 -13.99 4.65
C TYR A 42 -0.39 -13.57 3.71
N LEU A 43 -0.99 -12.40 3.94
CA LEU A 43 -2.10 -11.91 3.12
C LEU A 43 -1.68 -11.70 1.65
N THR A 44 -0.54 -11.05 1.42
CA THR A 44 -0.10 -10.70 0.06
C THR A 44 0.56 -11.87 -0.67
N LYS A 45 1.40 -12.68 0.00
CA LYS A 45 2.16 -13.76 -0.66
C LYS A 45 1.44 -15.11 -0.66
N HIS A 46 0.56 -15.36 0.30
CA HIS A 46 -0.13 -16.63 0.42
C HIS A 46 -1.64 -16.52 0.18
N MET A 47 -2.27 -15.35 0.35
CA MET A 47 -3.72 -15.23 0.13
C MET A 47 -4.11 -14.35 -1.07
N ASN A 48 -3.12 -13.83 -1.81
CA ASN A 48 -3.31 -12.90 -2.92
C ASN A 48 -4.18 -11.67 -2.55
N ILE A 49 -4.08 -11.22 -1.30
CA ILE A 49 -4.75 -10.04 -0.77
C ILE A 49 -3.73 -8.92 -0.66
N TRP A 50 -3.96 -7.85 -1.42
CA TRP A 50 -3.16 -6.63 -1.35
C TRP A 50 -3.47 -5.88 -0.06
N VAL A 51 -2.45 -5.67 0.77
CA VAL A 51 -2.56 -4.91 2.02
C VAL A 51 -1.90 -3.54 1.83
N ASN A 52 -2.71 -2.50 1.68
CA ASN A 52 -2.25 -1.12 1.47
C ASN A 52 -1.72 -0.41 2.73
N GLN A 53 -1.69 -1.07 3.89
CA GLN A 53 -1.11 -0.51 5.11
C GLN A 53 0.38 -0.81 5.19
N ARG A 54 1.24 0.18 4.91
CA ARG A 54 2.65 0.16 5.35
C ARG A 54 2.67 0.43 6.85
N ASP A 55 3.32 -0.44 7.62
CA ASP A 55 3.59 -0.26 9.05
C ASP A 55 4.38 1.03 9.35
N ALA A 56 4.99 1.64 8.32
CA ALA A 56 5.60 2.97 8.29
C ALA A 56 5.25 3.71 6.98
N GLY A 57 3.97 3.89 6.69
CA GLY A 57 3.53 4.66 5.52
C GLY A 57 4.04 6.10 5.60
N TYR A 58 4.81 6.54 4.60
CA TYR A 58 5.33 7.92 4.52
C TYR A 58 4.20 8.97 4.58
N MET A 59 3.03 8.65 4.00
CA MET A 59 1.91 9.57 3.90
C MET A 59 0.61 8.92 4.39
N PRO A 60 -0.14 9.58 5.30
CA PRO A 60 -1.46 9.12 5.72
C PRO A 60 -2.46 9.23 4.56
N LEU A 61 -2.91 8.10 4.01
CA LEU A 61 -3.83 8.07 2.86
C LEU A 61 -5.16 8.78 3.11
N LEU A 62 -5.64 8.79 4.36
CA LEU A 62 -6.85 9.54 4.72
C LEU A 62 -6.65 11.05 4.53
N ARG A 63 -5.50 11.60 4.93
CA ARG A 63 -5.18 13.02 4.72
C ARG A 63 -4.98 13.31 3.23
N TRP A 64 -4.26 12.44 2.52
CA TRP A 64 -4.10 12.56 1.07
C TRP A 64 -5.44 12.63 0.34
N ASN A 65 -6.36 11.72 0.66
CA ASN A 65 -7.68 11.69 0.04
C ASN A 65 -8.52 12.92 0.40
N ALA A 66 -8.36 13.48 1.61
CA ALA A 66 -9.03 14.70 2.02
C ALA A 66 -8.54 15.95 1.26
N CYS A 67 -7.31 15.94 0.71
CA CYS A 67 -6.78 17.02 -0.12
C CYS A 67 -7.34 17.04 -1.56
N ARG A 68 -8.25 16.12 -1.90
CA ARG A 68 -8.89 16.11 -3.23
C ARG A 68 -9.87 17.29 -3.35
N GLY A 69 -9.75 18.05 -4.43
CA GLY A 69 -10.66 19.16 -4.69
C GLY A 69 -10.25 19.91 -5.95
N ASP A 70 -10.99 20.98 -6.23
CA ASP A 70 -10.66 21.90 -7.31
C ASP A 70 -9.51 22.82 -6.89
N ILE A 71 -8.66 23.17 -7.86
CA ILE A 71 -7.56 24.11 -7.65
C ILE A 71 -8.13 25.53 -7.79
N PRO A 72 -7.91 26.43 -6.81
CA PRO A 72 -8.38 27.82 -6.91
C PRO A 72 -7.65 28.61 -8.01
N ASP A 73 -8.07 29.84 -8.28
CA ASP A 73 -7.29 30.73 -9.17
C ASP A 73 -6.00 31.14 -8.46
N LEU A 74 -4.87 30.76 -9.04
CA LEU A 74 -3.52 30.98 -8.50
C LEU A 74 -2.78 32.11 -9.21
N LYS A 75 -3.47 32.87 -10.09
CA LYS A 75 -2.83 33.94 -10.86
C LYS A 75 -2.31 35.05 -9.94
N GLY A 76 -1.00 35.29 -10.01
CA GLY A 76 -0.33 36.31 -9.20
C GLY A 76 0.06 35.85 -7.79
N ALA A 77 -0.29 34.62 -7.40
CA ALA A 77 0.17 34.04 -6.14
C ALA A 77 1.66 33.69 -6.18
N ALA A 78 2.30 33.70 -5.02
CA ALA A 78 3.66 33.20 -4.87
C ALA A 78 3.71 31.70 -5.23
N CYS A 79 4.73 31.30 -5.99
CA CYS A 79 4.87 29.93 -6.46
C CYS A 79 6.31 29.45 -6.28
N PHE A 80 6.46 28.28 -5.66
CA PHE A 80 7.71 27.56 -5.54
C PHE A 80 7.69 26.35 -6.47
N ALA A 81 8.64 26.29 -7.40
CA ALA A 81 8.77 25.18 -8.33
C ALA A 81 9.86 24.21 -7.86
N GLY A 82 9.53 22.92 -7.83
CA GLY A 82 10.47 21.82 -7.62
C GLY A 82 10.56 20.96 -8.88
N LEU A 83 11.77 20.52 -9.20
CA LEU A 83 12.05 19.65 -10.34
C LEU A 83 12.88 18.45 -9.89
N ASP A 84 12.39 17.26 -10.20
CA ASP A 84 13.07 15.99 -9.94
C ASP A 84 13.42 15.34 -11.29
N LEU A 85 14.71 15.22 -11.59
CA LEU A 85 15.21 14.79 -12.89
C LEU A 85 15.57 13.30 -12.88
N SER A 86 15.05 12.57 -13.86
CA SER A 86 15.39 11.16 -14.07
C SER A 86 16.80 10.99 -14.62
N ALA A 87 17.49 9.92 -14.24
CA ALA A 87 18.83 9.61 -14.74
C ALA A 87 18.87 8.62 -15.92
N LYS A 88 18.17 7.48 -15.82
CA LYS A 88 18.15 6.45 -16.89
C LYS A 88 16.78 5.84 -17.14
N ASN A 89 16.14 5.32 -16.10
CA ASN A 89 14.91 4.52 -16.21
C ASN A 89 13.76 5.04 -15.32
N ASP A 90 13.98 6.16 -14.63
CA ASP A 90 12.97 6.78 -13.76
C ASP A 90 12.20 7.87 -14.51
N LEU A 91 11.12 8.38 -13.90
CA LEU A 91 10.36 9.49 -14.45
C LEU A 91 10.91 10.82 -13.94
N THR A 92 10.97 11.80 -14.83
CA THR A 92 11.16 13.21 -14.43
C THR A 92 9.83 13.76 -13.94
N SER A 93 9.82 14.49 -12.83
CA SER A 93 8.63 15.14 -12.29
C SER A 93 8.87 16.62 -12.01
N ALA A 94 7.83 17.43 -12.18
CA ALA A 94 7.82 18.84 -11.82
C ALA A 94 6.60 19.10 -10.92
N GLY A 95 6.82 19.83 -9.82
CA GLY A 95 5.78 20.20 -8.87
C GLY A 95 5.78 21.69 -8.63
N LEU A 96 4.59 22.29 -8.54
CA LEU A 96 4.38 23.68 -8.17
C LEU A 96 3.68 23.72 -6.82
N VAL A 97 4.21 24.52 -5.89
CA VAL A 97 3.65 24.72 -4.55
C VAL A 97 3.28 26.19 -4.40
N PHE A 98 2.00 26.43 -4.17
CA PHE A 98 1.45 27.74 -3.92
C PHE A 98 1.06 27.81 -2.44
N PRO A 99 1.72 28.64 -1.62
CA PRO A 99 1.24 28.93 -0.27
C PRO A 99 -0.07 29.68 -0.40
N LEU A 100 -1.14 29.08 0.11
CA LEU A 100 -2.39 29.78 0.33
C LEU A 100 -2.27 30.49 1.69
N GLU A 101 -2.81 31.69 1.82
CA GLU A 101 -2.94 32.31 3.14
C GLU A 101 -3.94 31.46 3.96
N ASP A 102 -3.53 31.01 5.15
CA ASP A 102 -4.37 30.19 6.02
C ASP A 102 -5.57 31.04 6.51
N ASP A 103 -6.79 30.65 6.13
CA ASP A 103 -7.92 30.73 7.05
C ASP A 103 -7.92 29.42 7.86
N PHE A 104 -7.44 29.49 9.10
CA PHE A 104 -7.27 28.38 10.06
C PHE A 104 -8.52 27.51 10.27
#